data_AF-A0A953DQ49-F1
#
_entry.id   AF-A0A953DQ49-F1
#
_cell.length_a   1.000
_cell.length_b   1.000
_cell.length_c   1.000
_cell.angle_alpha   90.00
_cell.angle_beta   90.00
_cell.angle_gamma   90.00
#
_symmetry.space_group_name_H-M   'P 1'
#
loop_
_entity.id
_entity.type
_entity.pdbx_description
1 polymer ?
#
loop_
_entity_poly.entity_id
_entity_poly.type
_entity_poly.pdbx_seq_one_letter_code
_entity_poly.pdbx_strand_id
1 'polypeptide(L)'
;LQRKLAAHKAQHRDTRSVRRVLKRLGRRQRYRTRTFAQTVAKRLVEWAPPQAVLVFERLQVPLPQQGQIRGRALRRRLALWQRSLIRQWIEQQAQERGLQVVEVNPAYTSQICSRCGQRGNRRRHAFTCPQCGSQEHADINAARNIRTRYTVLRGSGLLSTSPEARADKAAGKPPV
;
A
#
# COMPACT_ATOMS: atom_id res chain seq x y z
N LEU A 1 -16.83 -14.69 17.31
CA LEU A 1 -16.11 -15.85 17.91
C LEU A 1 -14.70 -15.51 18.41
N GLN A 2 -13.70 -15.18 17.56
CA GLN A 2 -12.32 -14.88 18.03
C GLN A 2 -12.25 -13.77 19.10
N ARG A 3 -13.02 -12.69 18.99
CA ARG A 3 -13.07 -11.61 20.00
C ARG A 3 -13.60 -12.08 21.36
N LYS A 4 -14.63 -12.93 21.38
CA LYS A 4 -15.21 -13.48 22.63
C LYS A 4 -14.20 -14.39 23.33
N LEU A 5 -13.55 -15.29 22.58
CA LEU A 5 -12.51 -16.18 23.11
C LEU A 5 -11.23 -15.43 23.54
N ALA A 6 -10.84 -14.38 22.82
CA ALA A 6 -9.72 -13.53 23.22
C ALA A 6 -10.01 -12.70 24.47
N ALA A 7 -11.27 -12.29 24.69
CA ALA A 7 -11.70 -11.62 25.92
C ALA A 7 -11.64 -12.56 27.13
N HIS A 8 -12.10 -13.81 27.00
CA HIS A 8 -11.90 -14.84 28.03
C HIS A 8 -10.42 -15.03 28.39
N LYS A 9 -9.53 -14.98 27.39
CA LYS A 9 -8.09 -15.03 27.62
C LYS A 9 -7.53 -13.81 28.34
N ALA A 10 -8.02 -12.61 28.00
CA ALA A 10 -7.62 -11.37 28.67
C ALA A 10 -8.13 -11.29 30.13
N GLN A 11 -9.22 -11.98 30.45
CA GLN A 11 -9.79 -12.09 31.80
C GLN A 11 -9.17 -13.24 32.63
N HIS A 12 -8.05 -13.83 32.20
CA HIS A 12 -7.43 -15.00 32.84
C HIS A 12 -8.34 -16.23 33.00
N ARG A 13 -9.45 -16.29 32.23
CA ARG A 13 -10.36 -17.43 32.14
C ARG A 13 -10.01 -18.34 30.96
N ASP A 14 -8.72 -18.48 30.63
CA ASP A 14 -8.28 -19.28 29.49
C ASP A 14 -7.99 -20.73 29.84
N THR A 15 -8.94 -21.59 29.48
CA THR A 15 -8.71 -23.03 29.51
C THR A 15 -7.78 -23.48 28.36
N ARG A 16 -7.17 -24.65 28.51
CA ARG A 16 -6.35 -25.30 27.46
C ARG A 16 -7.13 -25.42 26.13
N SER A 17 -8.44 -25.65 26.20
CA SER A 17 -9.34 -25.72 25.03
C SER A 17 -9.48 -24.36 24.34
N VAL A 18 -9.69 -23.26 25.07
CA VAL A 18 -9.75 -21.89 24.53
C VAL A 18 -8.44 -21.52 23.83
N ARG A 19 -7.28 -21.81 24.45
CA ARG A 19 -5.95 -21.57 23.84
C ARG A 19 -5.79 -22.36 22.54
N ARG A 20 -6.21 -23.62 22.51
CA ARG A 20 -6.15 -24.50 21.31
C ARG A 20 -7.01 -23.95 20.18
N VAL A 21 -8.23 -23.51 20.47
CA VAL A 21 -9.15 -22.91 19.47
C VAL A 21 -8.56 -21.61 18.92
N LEU A 22 -8.05 -20.73 19.78
CA LEU A 22 -7.39 -19.48 19.34
C LEU A 22 -6.18 -19.76 18.45
N LYS A 23 -5.32 -20.74 18.81
CA LYS A 23 -4.20 -21.17 17.96
C LYS A 23 -4.67 -21.68 16.59
N ARG A 24 -5.70 -22.53 16.56
CA ARG A 24 -6.29 -23.07 15.32
C ARG A 24 -6.84 -21.96 14.42
N LEU A 25 -7.63 -21.05 14.98
CA LEU A 25 -8.21 -19.94 14.23
C LEU A 25 -7.13 -18.96 13.74
N GLY A 26 -6.10 -18.70 14.55
CA GLY A 26 -4.95 -17.89 14.16
C GLY A 26 -4.16 -18.52 13.01
N ARG A 27 -3.92 -19.84 13.05
CA ARG A 27 -3.31 -20.59 11.92
C ARG A 27 -4.14 -20.46 10.66
N ARG A 28 -5.46 -20.68 10.73
CA ARG A 28 -6.37 -20.55 9.57
C ARG A 28 -6.32 -19.15 8.95
N GLN A 29 -6.31 -18.11 9.77
CA GLN A 29 -6.18 -16.73 9.28
C GLN A 29 -4.84 -16.51 8.58
N ARG A 30 -3.73 -16.98 9.17
CA ARG A 30 -2.40 -16.86 8.56
C ARG A 30 -2.30 -17.60 7.23
N TYR A 31 -2.84 -18.81 7.13
CA TYR A 31 -2.85 -19.56 5.88
C TYR A 31 -3.65 -18.83 4.80
N ARG A 32 -4.87 -18.39 5.12
CA ARG A 32 -5.70 -17.62 4.17
C ARG A 32 -4.95 -16.41 3.62
N THR A 33 -4.32 -15.66 4.50
CA THR A 33 -3.64 -14.46 4.05
C THR A 33 -2.37 -14.73 3.26
N ARG A 34 -1.61 -15.78 3.64
CA ARG A 34 -0.45 -16.23 2.86
C ARG A 34 -0.86 -16.69 1.48
N THR A 35 -1.88 -17.55 1.38
CA THR A 35 -2.41 -18.02 0.10
C THR A 35 -2.85 -16.85 -0.77
N PHE A 36 -3.59 -15.89 -0.20
CA PHE A 36 -3.99 -14.68 -0.92
C PHE A 36 -2.78 -13.90 -1.47
N ALA A 37 -1.77 -13.65 -0.63
CA ALA A 37 -0.57 -12.91 -1.05
C ALA A 37 0.19 -13.64 -2.17
N GLN A 38 0.37 -14.96 -2.03
CA GLN A 38 0.99 -15.81 -3.06
C GLN A 38 0.21 -15.78 -4.38
N THR A 39 -1.12 -15.94 -4.32
CA THR A 39 -1.96 -15.94 -5.53
C THR A 39 -1.93 -14.60 -6.23
N VAL A 40 -1.99 -13.49 -5.50
CA VAL A 40 -1.93 -12.14 -6.09
C VAL A 40 -0.55 -11.88 -6.70
N ALA A 41 0.53 -12.22 -5.99
CA ALA A 41 1.89 -12.06 -6.48
C ALA A 41 2.11 -12.87 -7.77
N LYS A 42 1.72 -14.15 -7.77
CA LYS A 42 1.82 -15.02 -8.93
C LYS A 42 1.07 -14.45 -10.12
N ARG A 43 -0.19 -14.04 -9.95
CA ARG A 43 -1.01 -13.44 -11.02
C ARG A 43 -0.37 -12.16 -11.59
N LEU A 44 0.17 -11.30 -10.74
CA LEU A 44 0.81 -10.06 -11.17
C LEU A 44 2.07 -10.33 -11.99
N VAL A 45 2.93 -11.22 -11.50
CA VAL A 45 4.20 -11.59 -12.14
C VAL A 45 3.96 -12.40 -13.43
N GLU A 46 2.88 -13.18 -13.50
CA GLU A 46 2.44 -13.86 -14.72
C GLU A 46 1.89 -12.92 -15.78
N TRP A 47 1.20 -11.87 -15.35
CA TRP A 47 0.65 -10.88 -16.25
C TRP A 47 1.72 -9.95 -16.85
N ALA A 48 2.84 -9.76 -16.14
CA ALA A 48 3.92 -8.87 -16.58
C ALA A 48 4.68 -9.46 -17.79
N PRO A 49 4.90 -8.68 -18.86
CA PRO A 49 5.68 -9.16 -20.01
C PRO A 49 7.16 -9.36 -19.65
N PRO A 50 7.91 -10.15 -20.45
CA PRO A 50 9.36 -10.27 -20.28
C PRO A 50 10.03 -8.88 -20.27
N GLN A 51 11.06 -8.72 -19.44
CA GLN A 51 11.82 -7.47 -19.27
C GLN A 51 11.01 -6.29 -18.68
N ALA A 52 9.78 -6.53 -18.20
CA ALA A 52 9.03 -5.50 -17.48
C ALA A 52 9.71 -5.11 -16.17
N VAL A 53 9.48 -3.86 -15.76
CA VAL A 53 9.85 -3.36 -14.43
C VAL A 53 8.57 -3.12 -13.64
N LEU A 54 8.45 -3.79 -12.50
CA LEU A 54 7.36 -3.58 -11.56
C LEU A 54 7.70 -2.42 -10.63
N VAL A 55 6.94 -1.33 -10.74
CA VAL A 55 7.16 -0.11 -9.96
C VAL A 55 6.08 0.02 -8.88
N PHE A 56 6.52 0.15 -7.64
CA PHE A 56 5.64 0.35 -6.49
C PHE A 56 5.96 1.66 -5.77
N GLU A 57 5.01 2.16 -5.00
CA GLU A 57 5.26 3.25 -4.07
C GLU A 57 5.84 2.74 -2.73
N ARG A 58 6.80 3.47 -2.18
CA ARG A 58 7.41 3.16 -0.88
C ARG A 58 6.53 3.62 0.28
N LEU A 59 5.48 2.85 0.58
CA LEU A 59 4.56 3.15 1.68
C LEU A 59 5.12 2.76 3.06
N GLN A 60 5.70 3.73 3.75
CA GLN A 60 6.08 3.61 5.16
C GLN A 60 4.86 3.89 6.06
N VAL A 61 4.05 2.86 6.30
CA VAL A 61 2.99 2.96 7.32
C VAL A 61 3.43 2.18 8.55
N PRO A 62 3.68 2.83 9.70
CA PRO A 62 4.09 2.13 10.89
C PRO A 62 3.04 1.07 11.28
N LEU A 63 3.51 -0.05 11.80
CA LEU A 63 2.62 -1.01 12.46
C LEU A 63 1.90 -0.25 13.58
N PRO A 64 0.58 -0.40 13.73
CA PRO A 64 -0.17 0.29 14.78
C PRO A 64 0.37 -0.12 16.16
N GLN A 65 1.26 0.69 16.74
CA GLN A 65 1.63 0.58 18.15
C GLN A 65 0.46 1.06 19.01
N GLN A 66 0.33 0.55 20.24
CA GLN A 66 -0.67 1.03 21.18
C GLN A 66 -0.53 2.55 21.36
N GLY A 67 -1.64 3.28 21.24
CA GLY A 67 -1.69 4.74 21.44
C GLY A 67 -1.43 5.62 20.20
N GLN A 68 -0.66 5.16 19.20
CA GLN A 68 -0.27 6.01 18.06
C GLN A 68 -1.38 6.28 17.04
N ILE A 69 -2.30 5.33 16.83
CA ILE A 69 -3.37 5.46 15.84
C ILE A 69 -4.71 5.61 16.55
N ARG A 70 -5.30 6.80 16.51
CA ARG A 70 -6.65 7.07 17.02
C ARG A 70 -7.70 6.36 16.14
N GLY A 71 -8.64 5.66 16.76
CA GLY A 71 -9.71 4.92 16.05
C GLY A 71 -9.50 3.41 15.95
N ARG A 72 -10.36 2.65 16.64
CA ARG A 72 -10.35 1.18 16.67
C ARG A 72 -10.49 0.54 15.28
N ALA A 73 -11.35 1.12 14.44
CA ALA A 73 -11.62 0.61 13.10
C ALA A 73 -10.41 0.75 12.16
N LEU A 74 -9.71 1.89 12.24
CA LEU A 74 -8.50 2.14 11.45
C LEU A 74 -7.37 1.20 11.88
N ARG A 75 -7.12 1.06 13.18
CA ARG A 75 -6.13 0.10 13.71
C ARG A 75 -6.37 -1.33 13.20
N ARG A 76 -7.62 -1.78 13.21
CA ARG A 76 -7.98 -3.11 12.70
C ARG A 76 -7.72 -3.23 11.20
N ARG A 77 -8.07 -2.23 10.40
CA ARG A 77 -7.81 -2.25 8.95
C ARG A 77 -6.32 -2.32 8.66
N LEU A 78 -5.51 -1.49 9.33
CA LEU A 78 -4.05 -1.49 9.17
C LEU A 78 -3.42 -2.81 9.63
N ALA A 79 -3.88 -3.39 10.74
CA ALA A 79 -3.41 -4.70 11.20
C ALA A 79 -3.76 -5.86 10.25
N LEU A 80 -4.83 -5.72 9.45
CA LEU A 80 -5.22 -6.70 8.43
C LEU A 80 -4.55 -6.43 7.07
N TRP A 81 -3.98 -5.24 6.87
CA TRP A 81 -3.39 -4.83 5.61
C TRP A 81 -1.98 -5.40 5.47
N GLN A 82 -1.85 -6.40 4.60
CA GLN A 82 -0.62 -7.19 4.47
C GLN A 82 0.20 -6.79 3.26
N ARG A 83 0.35 -5.49 3.04
CA ARG A 83 1.15 -4.98 1.92
C ARG A 83 2.56 -5.54 1.91
N SER A 84 3.19 -5.66 3.08
CA SER A 84 4.57 -6.17 3.22
C SER A 84 4.67 -7.63 2.78
N LEU A 85 3.67 -8.45 3.13
CA LEU A 85 3.65 -9.85 2.73
C LEU A 85 3.43 -9.99 1.22
N ILE A 86 2.48 -9.24 0.67
CA ILE A 86 2.23 -9.23 -0.79
C ILE A 86 3.50 -8.77 -1.52
N ARG A 87 4.16 -7.72 -1.05
CA ARG A 87 5.38 -7.19 -1.64
C ARG A 87 6.52 -8.22 -1.61
N GLN A 88 6.73 -8.88 -0.48
CA GLN A 88 7.74 -9.93 -0.34
C GLN A 88 7.53 -11.07 -1.34
N TRP A 89 6.29 -11.54 -1.50
CA TRP A 89 5.98 -12.58 -2.48
C TRP A 89 6.17 -12.09 -3.92
N ILE A 90 5.82 -10.83 -4.22
CA ILE A 90 6.07 -10.25 -5.55
C ILE A 90 7.57 -10.19 -5.83
N GLU A 91 8.39 -9.71 -4.91
CA GLU A 91 9.84 -9.61 -5.07
C GLU A 91 10.47 -10.98 -5.32
N GLN A 92 10.10 -11.98 -4.52
CA GLN A 92 10.59 -13.34 -4.68
C GLN A 92 10.23 -13.91 -6.07
N GLN A 93 8.96 -13.83 -6.45
CA GLN A 93 8.48 -14.40 -7.72
C GLN A 93 8.99 -13.61 -8.94
N ALA A 94 9.14 -12.30 -8.81
CA ALA A 94 9.74 -11.45 -9.84
C ALA A 94 11.20 -11.81 -10.07
N GLN A 95 11.97 -12.01 -8.99
CA GLN A 95 13.37 -12.45 -9.06
C GLN A 95 13.50 -13.81 -9.77
N GLU A 96 12.64 -14.77 -9.46
CA GLU A 96 12.59 -16.08 -10.14
C GLU A 96 12.34 -15.97 -11.65
N ARG A 97 11.67 -14.90 -12.11
CA ARG A 97 11.41 -14.62 -13.53
C ARG A 97 12.36 -13.61 -14.16
N GLY A 98 13.37 -13.13 -13.43
CA GLY A 98 14.28 -12.09 -13.91
C GLY A 98 13.64 -10.72 -14.11
N LEU A 99 12.49 -10.44 -13.47
CA LEU A 99 11.85 -9.13 -13.48
C LEU A 99 12.45 -8.21 -12.43
N GLN A 100 12.58 -6.93 -12.76
CA GLN A 100 13.04 -5.91 -11.81
C GLN A 100 11.86 -5.36 -11.01
N VAL A 101 12.08 -5.18 -9.71
CA VAL A 101 11.12 -4.52 -8.81
C VAL A 101 11.76 -3.25 -8.25
N VAL A 102 11.09 -2.11 -8.43
CA VAL A 102 11.60 -0.78 -8.04
C VAL A 102 10.58 -0.04 -7.18
N GLU A 103 11.08 0.81 -6.29
CA GLU A 103 10.26 1.70 -5.48
C GLU A 103 10.43 3.16 -5.87
N VAL A 104 9.34 3.93 -5.79
CA VAL A 104 9.33 5.38 -5.91
C VAL A 104 8.73 6.03 -4.66
N ASN A 105 9.04 7.31 -4.44
CA ASN A 105 8.42 8.07 -3.37
C ASN A 105 6.88 8.06 -3.53
N PRO A 106 6.07 7.78 -2.50
CA PRO A 106 4.61 7.85 -2.57
C PRO A 106 4.05 9.28 -2.61
N ALA A 107 4.85 10.31 -2.33
CA ALA A 107 4.37 11.67 -2.14
C ALA A 107 3.53 12.16 -3.34
N TYR A 108 2.29 12.58 -3.06
CA TYR A 108 1.34 13.15 -4.01
C TYR A 108 0.93 12.25 -5.20
N THR A 109 1.33 10.97 -5.26
CA THR A 109 0.96 10.05 -6.37
C THR A 109 -0.54 9.91 -6.56
N SER A 110 -1.31 10.00 -5.46
CA SER A 110 -2.77 9.91 -5.45
C SER A 110 -3.50 11.25 -5.52
N GLN A 111 -2.76 12.36 -5.57
CA GLN A 111 -3.29 13.73 -5.48
C GLN A 111 -3.05 14.55 -6.75
N ILE A 112 -2.03 14.22 -7.54
CA ILE A 112 -1.74 14.92 -8.81
C ILE A 112 -2.42 14.24 -9.99
N CYS A 113 -2.76 15.03 -11.01
CA CYS A 113 -3.26 14.55 -12.28
C CYS A 113 -2.13 13.96 -13.12
N SER A 114 -2.29 12.72 -13.57
CA SER A 114 -1.32 12.04 -14.43
C SER A 114 -1.20 12.63 -15.85
N ARG A 115 -2.14 13.49 -16.27
CA ARG A 115 -2.10 14.16 -17.56
C ARG A 115 -1.37 15.50 -17.51
N CYS A 116 -1.68 16.36 -16.55
CA CYS A 116 -1.15 17.73 -16.49
C CYS A 116 -0.23 18.02 -15.30
N GLY A 117 -0.06 17.07 -14.37
CA GLY A 117 0.82 17.22 -13.20
C GLY A 117 0.26 18.07 -12.06
N GLN A 118 -0.87 18.77 -12.26
CA GLN A 118 -1.49 19.64 -11.26
C GLN A 118 -2.29 18.85 -10.23
N ARG A 119 -2.51 19.43 -9.04
CA ARG A 119 -3.41 18.86 -8.03
C ARG A 119 -4.82 18.66 -8.56
N GLY A 120 -5.38 17.50 -8.27
CA GLY A 120 -6.78 17.17 -8.53
C GLY A 120 -7.50 16.68 -7.27
N ASN A 121 -8.77 16.34 -7.47
CA ASN A 121 -9.70 16.00 -6.41
C ASN A 121 -9.99 14.49 -6.46
N ARG A 122 -9.54 13.77 -5.43
CA ARG A 122 -9.90 12.36 -5.24
C ARG A 122 -11.14 12.25 -4.37
N ARG A 123 -12.18 11.58 -4.87
CA ARG A 123 -13.38 11.18 -4.11
C ARG A 123 -13.55 9.66 -4.20
N ARG A 124 -13.16 8.95 -3.14
CA ARG A 124 -13.13 7.48 -3.08
C ARG A 124 -12.32 6.86 -4.24
N HIS A 125 -13.02 6.32 -5.23
CA HIS A 125 -12.50 5.64 -6.42
C HIS A 125 -12.42 6.55 -7.64
N ALA A 126 -12.98 7.76 -7.59
CA ALA A 126 -12.93 8.72 -8.68
C ALA A 126 -11.84 9.77 -8.42
N PHE A 127 -11.18 10.20 -9.50
CA PHE A 127 -10.27 11.33 -9.52
C PHE A 127 -10.70 12.31 -10.61
N THR A 128 -10.83 13.58 -10.27
CA THR A 128 -11.18 14.66 -11.19
C THR A 128 -10.14 15.78 -11.13
N CYS A 129 -9.67 16.23 -12.29
CA CYS A 129 -8.72 17.34 -12.37
C CYS A 129 -9.47 18.64 -12.71
N PRO A 130 -9.43 19.67 -11.85
CA PRO A 130 -10.08 20.95 -12.15
C PRO A 130 -9.34 21.73 -13.25
N GLN A 131 -8.04 21.49 -13.43
CA GLN A 131 -7.21 22.24 -14.38
C GLN A 131 -7.39 21.79 -15.85
N CYS A 132 -7.34 20.49 -16.11
CA CYS A 132 -7.47 19.95 -17.48
C CYS A 132 -8.76 19.18 -17.74
N GLY A 133 -9.68 19.14 -16.77
CA GLY A 133 -10.97 18.46 -16.88
C GLY A 133 -10.91 16.92 -16.88
N SER A 134 -9.73 16.31 -16.76
CA SER A 134 -9.60 14.85 -16.82
C SER A 134 -10.36 14.16 -15.68
N GLN A 135 -11.08 13.08 -16.01
CA GLN A 135 -11.75 12.23 -15.03
C GLN A 135 -11.33 10.77 -15.24
N GLU A 136 -10.92 10.09 -14.17
CA GLU A 136 -10.49 8.69 -14.23
C GLU A 136 -10.67 8.00 -12.88
N HIS A 137 -10.54 6.68 -12.85
CA HIS A 137 -10.39 5.94 -11.60
C HIS A 137 -9.11 6.38 -10.87
N ALA A 138 -9.23 6.69 -9.58
CA ALA A 138 -8.16 7.28 -8.78
C ALA A 138 -6.91 6.39 -8.70
N ASP A 139 -7.10 5.07 -8.65
CA ASP A 139 -5.98 4.13 -8.58
C ASP A 139 -5.27 3.97 -9.95
N ILE A 140 -5.97 4.17 -11.07
CA ILE A 140 -5.35 4.19 -12.41
C ILE A 140 -4.51 5.46 -12.57
N ASN A 141 -5.06 6.61 -12.18
CA ASN A 141 -4.32 7.87 -12.16
C ASN A 141 -3.06 7.77 -11.29
N ALA A 142 -3.18 7.18 -10.09
CA ALA A 142 -2.04 6.95 -9.21
C ALA A 142 -0.99 6.00 -9.81
N ALA A 143 -1.42 4.90 -10.44
CA ALA A 143 -0.50 3.98 -11.12
C ALA A 143 0.28 4.66 -12.26
N ARG A 144 -0.37 5.55 -13.04
CA ARG A 144 0.30 6.34 -14.06
C ARG A 144 1.32 7.31 -13.46
N ASN A 145 1.00 7.98 -12.35
CA ASN A 145 1.94 8.84 -11.65
C ASN A 145 3.16 8.08 -11.14
N ILE A 146 2.95 6.89 -10.57
CA ILE A 146 4.03 5.99 -10.10
C ILE A 146 4.95 5.61 -11.28
N ARG A 147 4.37 5.21 -12.42
CA ARG A 147 5.12 4.89 -13.64
C ARG A 147 5.93 6.10 -14.12
N THR A 148 5.29 7.25 -14.32
CA THR A 148 5.94 8.47 -14.81
C THR A 148 7.11 8.86 -13.91
N ARG A 149 6.93 8.76 -12.59
CA ARG A 149 8.00 9.05 -11.63
C ARG A 149 9.20 8.14 -11.84
N TYR A 150 9.01 6.83 -12.01
CA TYR A 150 10.11 5.92 -12.34
C TYR A 150 10.79 6.27 -13.66
N THR A 151 10.02 6.57 -14.72
CA THR A 151 10.57 6.93 -16.03
C THR A 151 11.43 8.19 -15.97
N VAL A 152 10.98 9.23 -15.27
CA VAL A 152 11.75 10.47 -15.09
C VAL A 152 13.05 10.21 -14.34
N LEU A 153 13.04 9.37 -13.30
CA LEU A 153 14.25 9.03 -12.55
C LEU A 153 15.27 8.30 -13.40
N ARG A 154 14.81 7.34 -14.21
CA ARG A 154 15.67 6.61 -15.15
C ARG A 154 16.30 7.51 -16.21
N GLY A 155 15.58 8.53 -16.69
CA GLY A 155 16.08 9.45 -17.73
C GLY A 155 16.93 10.61 -17.21
N SER A 156 16.77 11.02 -15.96
CA SER A 156 17.42 12.24 -15.41
C SER A 156 18.62 11.97 -14.50
N GLY A 157 18.82 10.73 -14.04
CA GLY A 157 19.87 10.40 -13.06
C GLY A 157 19.64 10.99 -11.66
N LEU A 158 18.57 11.76 -11.44
CA LEU A 158 18.23 12.41 -10.17
C LEU A 158 17.32 11.52 -9.30
N LEU A 159 17.23 11.81 -8.00
CA LEU A 159 16.33 11.16 -7.04
C LEU A 159 14.92 11.78 -7.02
N SER A 160 13.97 10.88 -6.72
CA SER A 160 12.50 11.01 -6.69
C SER A 160 11.92 12.24 -6.00
N THR A 161 11.82 13.37 -6.72
CA THR A 161 11.01 14.51 -6.27
C THR A 161 10.03 14.96 -7.35
N SER A 162 8.76 15.15 -6.96
CA SER A 162 7.78 15.88 -7.77
C SER A 162 8.23 17.36 -7.82
N PRO A 163 7.96 18.13 -8.89
CA PRO A 163 8.23 19.58 -8.92
C PRO A 163 7.61 20.32 -7.73
N GLU A 164 6.44 19.89 -7.27
CA GLU A 164 5.76 20.41 -6.05
C GLU A 164 6.51 20.09 -4.74
N ALA A 165 7.39 19.10 -4.71
CA ALA A 165 8.23 18.80 -3.54
C ALA A 165 9.49 19.68 -3.48
N ARG A 166 9.75 20.49 -4.52
CA ARG A 166 10.78 21.54 -4.52
C ARG A 166 10.26 22.86 -3.95
N ALA A 167 8.94 23.02 -3.79
CA ALA A 167 8.34 24.19 -3.16
C ALA A 167 8.46 24.08 -1.63
N ASP A 168 9.54 24.69 -1.14
CA ASP A 168 9.69 25.38 0.15
C ASP A 168 9.71 24.55 1.45
N LYS A 169 10.93 24.42 2.00
CA LYS A 169 11.18 24.25 3.43
C LYS A 169 10.83 25.49 4.29
N ALA A 170 10.06 26.46 3.77
CA ALA A 170 9.84 27.74 4.46
C ALA A 170 8.38 28.10 4.75
N ALA A 171 7.37 27.40 4.20
CA ALA A 171 5.98 27.76 4.45
C ALA A 171 5.33 26.79 5.45
N GLY A 172 5.04 27.31 6.65
CA GLY A 172 4.20 26.65 7.64
C GLY A 172 2.89 26.15 7.04
N LYS A 173 2.34 25.12 7.69
CA LYS A 173 1.07 24.48 7.34
C LYS A 173 0.00 25.54 6.99
N PRO A 174 -0.58 25.56 5.78
CA PRO A 174 -1.65 26.49 5.47
C PRO A 174 -2.84 26.22 6.40
N PRO A 175 -3.52 27.27 6.90
CA PRO A 175 -4.62 27.12 7.84
C PRO A 175 -5.80 26.40 7.18
N VAL A 176 -6.59 25.78 8.06
CA VAL A 176 -7.72 24.87 7.80
C VAL A 176 -8.77 25.47 6.89
#